data_AF-A0A401U3W4-F1
#
_entry.id   AF-A0A401U3W4-F1
#
_cell.length_a   1.000
_cell.length_b   1.000
_cell.length_c   1.000
_cell.angle_alpha   90.00
_cell.angle_beta   90.00
_cell.angle_gamma   90.00
#
_symmetry.space_group_name_H-M   'P 1'
#
loop_
_entity.id
_entity.type
_entity.pdbx_description
1 polymer ?
#
loop_
_entity_poly.entity_id
_entity_poly.type
_entity_poly.pdbx_seq_one_letter_code
_entity_poly.pdbx_strand_id
1 'polypeptide(L)'
;PPPPKRRVFSQYPVVNDELPHRILSGRVTVKGAVRRFSRTSAIFEDGSEEEVDAVVLATGYSPELPFRLEPPVSTAAGGGRLPAYRQVFPLVAPGDGAHPQPGSLALIGLVEPVGPIMAVSEMQARWAARVFK
;
A
#
# COMPACT_ATOMS: atom_id res chain seq x y z
N PRO A 1 22.52 -0.60 12.24
CA PRO A 1 21.10 -0.19 12.43
C PRO A 1 20.47 -1.05 13.53
N PRO A 2 19.55 -0.51 14.36
CA PRO A 2 18.84 -1.33 15.34
C PRO A 2 17.99 -2.39 14.62
N PRO A 3 17.80 -3.57 15.22
CA PRO A 3 16.94 -4.61 14.67
C PRO A 3 15.49 -4.11 14.56
N PRO A 4 14.70 -4.62 13.60
CA PRO A 4 13.31 -4.21 13.42
C PRO A 4 12.52 -4.42 14.71
N LYS A 5 11.80 -3.39 15.16
CA LYS A 5 10.94 -3.45 16.36
C LYS A 5 9.71 -4.35 16.19
N ARG A 6 9.40 -4.75 14.95
CA ARG A 6 8.20 -5.50 14.59
C ARG A 6 8.53 -6.96 14.25
N ARG A 7 7.61 -7.88 14.52
CA ARG A 7 7.77 -9.32 14.32
C ARG A 7 7.85 -9.69 12.83
N VAL A 8 8.48 -10.82 12.52
CA VAL A 8 8.44 -11.41 11.17
C VAL A 8 6.97 -11.58 10.74
N PHE A 9 6.65 -11.16 9.51
CA PHE A 9 5.29 -11.13 8.91
C PHE A 9 4.28 -10.13 9.48
N SER A 10 4.69 -9.23 10.37
CA SER A 10 3.84 -8.09 10.77
C SER A 10 3.82 -6.94 9.74
N GLN A 11 4.56 -7.09 8.64
CA GLN A 11 4.66 -6.18 7.51
C GLN A 11 4.99 -6.97 6.23
N TYR A 12 4.76 -6.39 5.06
CA TYR A 12 5.20 -6.99 3.80
C TYR A 12 6.72 -7.13 3.78
N PRO A 13 7.25 -8.31 3.43
CA PRO A 13 8.68 -8.50 3.35
C PRO A 13 9.25 -7.75 2.16
N VAL A 14 10.43 -7.16 2.35
CA VAL A 14 11.24 -6.68 1.23
C VAL A 14 11.96 -7.88 0.63
N VAL A 15 11.75 -8.12 -0.66
CA VAL A 15 12.43 -9.17 -1.43
C VAL A 15 13.47 -8.49 -2.31
N ASN A 16 14.75 -8.64 -1.96
CA ASN A 16 15.87 -8.10 -2.72
C ASN A 16 17.15 -8.90 -2.45
N ASP A 17 17.63 -9.61 -3.47
CA ASP A 17 18.80 -10.48 -3.36
C ASP A 17 20.13 -9.69 -3.28
N GLU A 18 20.17 -8.48 -3.83
CA GLU A 18 21.37 -7.65 -3.93
C GLU A 18 21.60 -6.76 -2.70
N LEU A 19 20.51 -6.36 -2.03
CA LEU A 19 20.56 -5.38 -0.93
C LEU A 19 21.55 -5.78 0.18
N PRO A 20 21.60 -7.03 0.67
CA PRO A 20 22.58 -7.43 1.68
C PRO A 20 24.03 -7.22 1.23
N HIS A 21 24.34 -7.58 -0.02
CA HIS A 21 25.67 -7.42 -0.59
C HIS A 21 26.04 -5.94 -0.79
N ARG A 22 25.08 -5.10 -1.19
CA ARG A 22 25.27 -3.64 -1.31
C ARG A 22 25.52 -2.97 0.04
N ILE A 23 24.89 -3.46 1.11
CA ILE A 23 25.15 -3.00 2.48
C ILE A 23 26.56 -3.43 2.92
N LEU A 24 26.91 -4.70 2.75
CA LEU A 24 28.23 -5.22 3.14
C LEU A 24 29.40 -4.55 2.40
N SER A 25 29.20 -4.20 1.13
CA SER A 25 30.21 -3.48 0.33
C SER A 25 30.28 -1.97 0.60
N GLY A 26 29.45 -1.43 1.49
CA GLY A 26 29.42 0.01 1.81
C GLY A 26 28.79 0.89 0.74
N ARG A 27 28.20 0.31 -0.32
CA ARG A 27 27.48 1.07 -1.36
C ARG A 27 26.10 1.55 -0.90
N VAL A 28 25.52 0.91 0.10
CA VAL A 28 24.26 1.30 0.73
C VAL A 28 24.46 1.37 2.24
N THR A 29 24.26 2.56 2.82
CA THR A 29 24.30 2.75 4.28
C THR A 29 22.88 2.88 4.80
N VAL A 30 22.47 1.95 5.66
CA VAL A 30 21.13 1.98 6.28
C VAL A 30 21.10 3.00 7.41
N LYS A 31 20.23 4.00 7.29
CA LYS A 31 19.99 5.05 8.29
C LYS A 31 18.56 4.97 8.83
N GLY A 32 18.32 5.64 9.96
CA GLY A 32 16.99 5.81 10.55
C GLY A 32 16.09 6.76 9.76
N ALA A 33 14.96 7.16 10.34
CA ALA A 33 14.09 8.14 9.73
C ALA A 33 14.77 9.52 9.63
N VAL A 34 14.45 10.25 8.56
CA VAL A 34 14.88 11.64 8.40
C VAL A 34 13.99 12.52 9.27
N ARG A 35 14.59 13.32 10.15
CA ARG A 35 13.90 14.31 10.99
C ARG A 35 13.57 15.58 10.22
N ARG A 36 14.53 16.08 9.44
CA ARG A 36 14.35 17.28 8.58
C ARG A 36 15.42 17.33 7.49
N PHE A 37 15.10 18.04 6.40
CA PHE A 37 16.07 18.43 5.39
C PHE A 37 16.58 19.84 5.67
N SER A 38 17.84 20.09 5.32
CA SER A 38 18.42 21.42 5.19
C SER A 38 18.49 21.81 3.71
N ARG A 39 19.28 22.83 3.37
CA ARG A 39 19.50 23.22 1.97
C ARG A 39 20.25 22.15 1.17
N THR A 40 21.17 21.41 1.80
CA THR A 40 22.11 20.48 1.13
C THR A 40 22.30 19.17 1.88
N SER A 41 21.61 18.98 3.02
CA SER A 41 21.80 17.81 3.89
C SER A 41 20.48 17.25 4.41
N ALA A 42 20.53 16.00 4.86
CA ALA A 42 19.47 15.34 5.59
C ALA A 42 19.91 15.10 7.04
N ILE A 43 19.06 15.49 8.00
CA ILE A 43 19.30 15.30 9.44
C ILE A 43 18.39 14.18 9.92
N PHE A 44 18.97 13.14 10.50
CA PHE A 44 18.29 11.93 10.94
C PHE A 44 17.83 12.02 12.41
N GLU A 45 16.92 11.14 12.82
CA GLU A 45 16.40 11.11 14.20
C GLU A 45 17.47 10.80 15.25
N ASP A 46 18.56 10.11 14.87
CA ASP A 46 19.71 9.84 15.73
C ASP A 46 20.66 11.05 15.89
N GLY A 47 20.35 12.16 15.21
CA GLY A 47 21.14 13.38 15.22
C GLY A 47 22.27 13.41 14.18
N SER A 48 22.50 12.34 13.42
CA SER A 48 23.47 12.36 12.33
C SER A 48 23.00 13.24 11.17
N GLU A 49 23.95 13.79 10.41
CA GLU A 49 23.72 14.65 9.27
C GLU A 49 24.56 14.16 8.09
N GLU A 50 23.97 14.13 6.90
CA GLU A 50 24.64 13.69 5.66
C GLU A 50 24.33 14.68 4.54
N GLU A 51 25.34 15.09 3.78
CA GLU A 51 25.15 15.87 2.55
C GLU A 51 24.56 14.97 1.46
N VAL A 52 23.54 15.47 0.75
CA VAL A 52 22.83 14.71 -0.27
C VAL A 52 22.53 15.58 -1.49
N ASP A 53 22.84 15.07 -2.67
CA ASP A 53 22.54 15.75 -3.94
C ASP A 53 21.11 15.52 -4.42
N ALA A 54 20.50 14.40 -4.02
CA ALA A 54 19.18 13.98 -4.46
C ALA A 54 18.42 13.22 -3.37
N VAL A 55 17.09 13.34 -3.39
CA VAL A 55 16.18 12.61 -2.50
C VAL A 55 15.15 11.86 -3.35
N VAL A 56 15.03 10.55 -3.11
CA VAL A 56 14.01 9.70 -3.76
C VAL A 56 13.00 9.26 -2.71
N LEU A 57 11.74 9.70 -2.87
CA LEU A 57 10.65 9.35 -1.97
C LEU A 57 9.99 8.03 -2.41
N ALA A 58 10.51 6.92 -1.90
CA ALA A 58 9.93 5.59 -2.09
C ALA A 58 8.84 5.29 -1.02
N THR A 59 7.91 6.22 -0.78
CA THR A 59 6.93 6.18 0.32
C THR A 59 5.64 5.42 -0.01
N GLY A 60 5.58 4.71 -1.14
CA GLY A 60 4.41 3.96 -1.60
C GLY A 60 3.40 4.81 -2.37
N TYR A 61 2.21 4.23 -2.59
CA TYR A 61 1.12 4.82 -3.39
C TYR A 61 -0.20 4.78 -2.62
N SER A 62 -1.06 5.76 -2.88
CA SER A 62 -2.46 5.76 -2.44
C SER A 62 -3.35 5.47 -3.64
N PRO A 63 -4.17 4.41 -3.63
CA PRO A 63 -5.11 4.16 -4.71
C PRO A 63 -6.23 5.21 -4.69
N GLU A 64 -6.56 5.76 -5.85
CA GLU A 64 -7.69 6.67 -6.05
C GLU A 64 -8.55 6.17 -7.21
N LEU A 65 -9.88 6.30 -7.09
CA LEU A 65 -10.83 6.02 -8.17
C LEU A 65 -11.32 7.37 -8.70
N PRO A 66 -10.74 7.91 -9.80
CA PRO A 66 -11.02 9.28 -10.26
C PRO A 66 -12.39 9.45 -10.93
N PHE A 67 -13.16 8.37 -11.04
CA PHE A 67 -14.51 8.38 -11.56
C PHE A 67 -15.52 8.42 -10.41
N ARG A 68 -16.63 9.14 -10.64
CA ARG A 68 -17.73 9.19 -9.66
C ARG A 68 -18.39 7.83 -9.56
N LEU A 69 -18.21 7.18 -8.42
CA LEU A 69 -19.07 6.09 -7.97
C LEU A 69 -20.17 6.71 -7.10
N GLU A 70 -21.42 6.34 -7.38
CA GLU A 70 -22.55 6.64 -6.53
C GLU A 70 -23.01 5.30 -5.92
N PRO A 71 -22.86 5.09 -4.60
CA PRO A 71 -22.22 5.97 -3.62
C PRO A 71 -20.68 5.96 -3.72
N PRO A 72 -20.00 7.00 -3.22
CA PRO A 72 -18.55 7.11 -3.31
C PRO A 72 -17.88 6.00 -2.48
N VAL A 73 -17.03 5.21 -3.12
CA VAL A 73 -16.15 4.28 -2.43
C VAL A 73 -14.93 5.08 -1.97
N SER A 74 -14.86 5.38 -0.68
CA SER A 74 -13.66 5.99 -0.09
C SER A 74 -12.52 4.98 -0.12
N THR A 75 -11.53 5.19 -0.97
CA THR A 75 -10.22 4.57 -0.81
C THR A 75 -9.57 5.21 0.41
N ALA A 76 -9.42 4.45 1.49
CA ALA A 76 -8.86 5.00 2.71
C ALA A 76 -7.44 5.52 2.43
N ALA A 77 -7.29 6.85 2.45
CA ALA A 77 -5.99 7.50 2.36
C ALA A 77 -5.10 6.96 3.49
N GLY A 78 -3.93 6.41 3.15
CA GLY A 78 -2.98 5.87 4.13
C GLY A 78 -3.09 4.38 4.43
N GLY A 79 -3.55 3.56 3.48
CA GLY A 79 -3.45 2.09 3.58
C GLY A 79 -4.51 1.45 4.48
N GLY A 80 -5.60 2.16 4.77
CA GLY A 80 -6.76 1.57 5.43
C GLY A 80 -7.44 0.55 4.50
N ARG A 81 -7.96 -0.55 5.08
CA ARG A 81 -8.80 -1.48 4.33
C ARG A 81 -10.03 -0.74 3.83
N LEU A 82 -10.30 -0.85 2.53
CA LEU A 82 -11.57 -0.45 1.96
C LEU A 82 -12.72 -1.11 2.73
N PRO A 83 -13.81 -0.37 3.02
CA PRO A 83 -15.03 -0.95 3.55
C PRO A 83 -15.69 -1.77 2.44
N ALA A 84 -15.16 -2.97 2.19
CA ALA A 84 -15.61 -3.87 1.15
C ALA A 84 -15.60 -5.31 1.69
N TYR A 85 -16.71 -6.02 1.49
CA TYR A 85 -16.81 -7.43 1.81
C TYR A 85 -15.76 -8.20 1.01
N ARG A 86 -14.84 -8.83 1.75
CA ARG A 86 -13.68 -9.56 1.20
C ARG A 86 -12.83 -8.73 0.23
N GLN A 87 -12.82 -7.40 0.36
CA GLN A 87 -12.14 -6.49 -0.58
C GLN A 87 -12.61 -6.62 -2.03
N VAL A 88 -13.85 -7.09 -2.25
CA VAL A 88 -14.45 -7.22 -3.59
C VAL A 88 -15.71 -6.38 -3.69
N PHE A 89 -16.68 -6.58 -2.80
CA PHE A 89 -17.96 -5.88 -2.89
C PHE A 89 -17.99 -4.72 -1.91
N PRO A 90 -18.10 -3.46 -2.37
CA PRO A 90 -18.20 -2.31 -1.48
C PRO A 90 -19.34 -2.49 -0.47
N LEU A 91 -19.05 -2.25 0.81
CA LEU A 91 -20.05 -2.17 1.86
C LEU A 91 -20.65 -0.77 1.80
N VAL A 92 -21.93 -0.71 1.50
CA VAL A 92 -22.66 0.54 1.35
C VAL A 92 -23.32 0.92 2.68
N ALA A 93 -23.26 2.20 3.06
CA ALA A 93 -23.99 2.71 4.21
C ALA A 93 -25.52 2.73 3.89
N PRO A 94 -26.38 2.21 4.78
CA PRO A 94 -27.82 2.24 4.55
C PRO A 94 -28.34 3.67 4.72
N GLY A 95 -28.86 4.31 3.65
CA GLY A 95 -29.56 5.60 3.81
C GLY A 95 -29.91 6.42 2.57
N ASP A 96 -29.22 6.24 1.46
CA ASP A 96 -29.30 7.14 0.31
C ASP A 96 -29.73 6.35 -0.94
N GLY A 97 -30.97 6.54 -1.38
CA GLY A 97 -31.63 5.79 -2.46
C GLY A 97 -31.02 5.90 -3.87
N ALA A 98 -29.75 6.29 -3.99
CA ALA A 98 -28.95 6.31 -5.21
C ALA A 98 -28.09 5.03 -5.36
N HIS A 99 -28.29 4.02 -4.51
CA HIS A 99 -27.38 2.90 -4.40
C HIS A 99 -27.49 1.89 -5.55
N PRO A 100 -26.35 1.40 -6.09
CA PRO A 100 -26.32 0.24 -6.94
C PRO A 100 -26.90 -0.94 -6.16
N GLN A 101 -27.71 -1.77 -6.83
CA GLN A 101 -28.24 -3.01 -6.26
C GLN A 101 -27.08 -3.81 -5.63
N PRO A 102 -27.23 -4.40 -4.43
CA PRO A 102 -26.21 -5.25 -3.85
C PRO A 102 -25.74 -6.30 -4.86
N GLY A 103 -24.43 -6.38 -5.10
CA GLY A 103 -23.88 -7.28 -6.12
C GLY A 103 -24.02 -6.75 -7.55
N SER A 104 -23.99 -5.44 -7.78
CA SER A 104 -23.86 -4.85 -9.13
C SER A 104 -22.49 -4.18 -9.40
N LEU A 105 -21.65 -4.06 -8.37
CA LEU A 105 -20.29 -3.51 -8.45
C LEU A 105 -19.30 -4.42 -7.71
N ALA A 106 -18.17 -4.69 -8.34
CA ALA A 106 -17.08 -5.47 -7.77
C ALA A 106 -15.73 -4.80 -8.07
N LEU A 107 -14.88 -4.70 -7.06
CA LEU A 107 -13.51 -4.23 -7.14
C LEU A 107 -12.60 -5.45 -7.26
N ILE A 108 -11.84 -5.54 -8.35
CA ILE A 108 -10.95 -6.68 -8.64
C ILE A 108 -9.50 -6.20 -8.57
N GLY A 109 -8.66 -6.92 -7.83
CA GLY A 109 -7.24 -6.59 -7.67
C GLY A 109 -6.95 -5.45 -6.70
N LEU A 110 -7.96 -4.94 -5.98
CA LEU A 110 -7.75 -3.90 -4.96
C LEU A 110 -7.45 -4.51 -3.58
N VAL A 111 -6.39 -5.33 -3.56
CA VAL A 111 -5.92 -6.12 -2.42
C VAL A 111 -4.40 -6.32 -2.52
N GLU A 112 -3.73 -6.42 -1.38
CA GLU A 112 -2.30 -6.70 -1.29
C GLU A 112 -2.09 -8.10 -0.70
N PRO A 113 -2.09 -9.18 -1.50
CA PRO A 113 -1.87 -10.52 -0.98
C PRO A 113 -0.37 -10.76 -0.71
N VAL A 114 -0.06 -11.70 0.19
CA VAL A 114 1.26 -12.32 0.21
C VAL A 114 1.28 -13.38 -0.90
N GLY A 115 1.73 -12.98 -2.08
CA GLY A 115 1.78 -13.84 -3.26
C GLY A 115 1.33 -13.14 -4.55
N PRO A 116 1.08 -13.89 -5.63
CA PRO A 116 0.74 -13.33 -6.93
C PRO A 116 -0.67 -12.74 -6.94
N ILE A 117 -0.77 -11.43 -7.19
CA ILE A 117 -2.05 -10.73 -7.31
C ILE A 117 -2.92 -11.29 -8.43
N MET A 118 -2.33 -11.78 -9.53
CA MET A 118 -3.05 -12.31 -10.68
C MET A 118 -3.97 -13.48 -10.33
N ALA A 119 -3.50 -14.43 -9.52
CA ALA A 119 -4.30 -15.57 -9.09
C ALA A 119 -5.46 -15.15 -8.17
N VAL A 120 -5.20 -14.16 -7.30
CA VAL A 120 -6.23 -13.58 -6.42
C VAL A 120 -7.29 -12.85 -7.24
N SER A 121 -6.88 -11.99 -8.18
CA SER A 121 -7.77 -11.27 -9.08
C SER A 121 -8.61 -12.21 -9.95
N GLU A 122 -8.05 -13.32 -10.44
CA GLU A 122 -8.78 -14.34 -11.19
C GLU A 122 -9.89 -14.97 -10.34
N MET A 123 -9.60 -15.35 -9.10
CA MET A 123 -10.60 -15.88 -8.17
C MET A 123 -11.68 -14.84 -7.82
N GLN A 124 -11.28 -13.58 -7.57
CA GLN A 124 -12.22 -12.48 -7.33
C GLN A 124 -13.16 -12.29 -8.52
N ALA A 125 -12.64 -12.32 -9.76
CA ALA A 125 -13.43 -12.17 -10.97
C ALA A 125 -14.41 -13.33 -11.19
N ARG A 126 -13.96 -14.58 -10.97
CA ARG A 126 -14.82 -15.78 -11.04
C ARG A 126 -15.96 -15.74 -10.03
N TRP A 127 -15.72 -15.18 -8.86
CA TRP A 127 -16.75 -15.00 -7.85
C TRP A 127 -17.72 -13.87 -8.22
N ALA A 128 -17.21 -12.69 -8.59
CA ALA A 128 -18.02 -11.55 -9.03
C ALA A 128 -18.95 -11.91 -10.18
N ALA A 129 -18.43 -12.59 -11.21
CA ALA A 129 -19.23 -13.03 -12.36
C ALA A 129 -20.35 -14.03 -12.00
N ARG A 130 -20.28 -14.72 -10.85
CA ARG A 130 -21.38 -15.58 -10.37
C ARG A 130 -22.40 -14.83 -9.53
N VAL A 131 -22.00 -13.75 -8.87
CA VAL A 131 -22.90 -12.88 -8.10
C VAL A 131 -23.72 -11.99 -9.03
N PHE A 132 -23.16 -11.59 -10.17
CA PHE A 132 -23.82 -10.72 -11.15
C PHE A 132 -24.84 -11.43 -12.05
N LYS A 133 -24.98 -12.76 -11.92
CA LYS A 133 -25.98 -13.55 -12.65
C LYS A 133 -27.28 -13.59 -11.87
#